data_AF-A0A261CDS9-F1
#
_entry.id   AF-A0A261CDS9-F1
#
_cell.length_a   1.000
_cell.length_b   1.000
_cell.length_c   1.000
_cell.angle_alpha   90.00
_cell.angle_beta   90.00
_cell.angle_gamma   90.00
#
_symmetry.space_group_name_H-M   'P 1'
#
loop_
_entity.id
_entity.type
_entity.pdbx_description
1 polymer ?
#
loop_
_entity_poly.entity_id
_entity_poly.type
_entity_poly.pdbx_seq_one_letter_code
_entity_poly.pdbx_strand_id
1 'polypeptide(L)'
;MKIKFDAEIHRHKRLFMNPMAIGASLEEGYSQFENEHGSERLEGILAFILKTARFAMPLKEMIQSDFVCRRGLLRNISINKNSTTYISFYAVRHRGVIFLCEDKENDTPDKLRRAMYYSLKFEQLMTLPQTNKVTASKTHETKAVIQACLKKEGEEDVRIYYAAEIDCLNEAGSPVEFRTISKPLESGWDKNRTMAWYMHCFLANVKTVYVGERQRLCLRDIKSIDTENIYTHRTQPWDRETCIEHIFTTLTFVRHHMTQDGMALKFTAINGTNYVSTTEFGSYIVPENFLRHFPF
;
A
#
# COMPACT_ATOMS: atom_id res chain seq x y z
N MET A 1 0.14 3.30 17.63
CA MET A 1 -0.16 2.09 16.83
C MET A 1 0.75 0.96 17.28
N LYS A 2 0.23 -0.23 17.62
CA LYS A 2 1.05 -1.45 17.78
C LYS A 2 0.86 -2.29 16.52
N ILE A 3 1.95 -2.68 15.86
CA ILE A 3 1.95 -3.54 14.67
C ILE A 3 2.50 -4.92 15.04
N LYS A 4 1.79 -5.98 14.65
CA LYS A 4 2.28 -7.36 14.72
C LYS A 4 2.57 -7.86 13.30
N PHE A 5 3.72 -8.52 13.11
CA PHE A 5 4.16 -9.12 11.85
C PHE A 5 4.08 -10.63 11.96
N ASP A 6 3.31 -11.26 11.07
CA ASP A 6 3.41 -12.69 10.79
C ASP A 6 3.96 -12.82 9.36
N ALA A 7 5.20 -13.28 9.22
CA ALA A 7 5.85 -13.47 7.92
C ALA A 7 6.13 -14.96 7.70
N GLU A 8 5.52 -15.56 6.67
CA GLU A 8 5.89 -16.88 6.19
C GLU A 8 7.09 -16.80 5.23
N ILE A 9 7.99 -17.79 5.34
CA ILE A 9 9.22 -17.92 4.57
C ILE A 9 8.90 -18.30 3.12
N HIS A 10 8.79 -17.30 2.23
CA HIS A 10 8.92 -17.49 0.79
C HIS A 10 10.29 -16.95 0.34
N ARG A 11 10.76 -17.29 -0.87
CA ARG A 11 12.01 -16.78 -1.45
C ARG A 11 11.92 -15.27 -1.68
N HIS A 12 12.08 -14.49 -0.63
CA HIS A 12 11.97 -13.04 -0.67
C HIS A 12 13.02 -12.45 -1.61
N LYS A 13 12.64 -11.39 -2.33
CA LYS A 13 13.63 -10.50 -2.93
C LYS A 13 14.53 -10.02 -1.79
N ARG A 14 15.84 -10.12 -1.99
CA ARG A 14 16.84 -9.63 -1.03
C ARG A 14 17.48 -8.38 -1.56
N LEU A 15 17.74 -7.40 -0.70
CA LEU A 15 18.50 -6.22 -1.05
C LEU A 15 19.87 -6.64 -1.58
N PHE A 16 20.23 -6.10 -2.73
CA PHE A 16 21.54 -6.23 -3.34
C PHE A 16 22.00 -4.83 -3.76
N MET A 17 22.92 -4.28 -2.99
CA MET A 17 23.50 -2.98 -3.30
C MET A 17 24.40 -3.12 -4.53
N ASN A 18 23.82 -2.87 -5.71
CA ASN A 18 24.49 -2.99 -6.99
C ASN A 18 25.12 -1.66 -7.42
N PRO A 19 26.42 -1.42 -7.19
CA PRO A 19 27.07 -0.17 -7.60
C PRO A 19 27.06 0.02 -9.12
N MET A 20 26.99 -1.07 -9.89
CA MET A 20 26.94 -1.04 -11.35
C MET A 20 25.57 -0.60 -11.90
N ALA A 21 24.57 -0.41 -11.03
CA ALA A 21 23.29 0.17 -11.45
C ALA A 21 23.42 1.65 -11.84
N ILE A 22 24.46 2.36 -11.36
CA ILE A 22 24.72 3.75 -11.77
C ILE A 22 25.04 3.78 -13.27
N GLY A 23 24.36 4.67 -14.00
CA GLY A 23 24.41 4.78 -15.45
C GLY A 23 23.34 3.96 -16.19
N ALA A 24 22.71 2.98 -15.52
CA ALA A 24 21.68 2.15 -16.13
C ALA A 24 20.43 2.98 -16.51
N SER A 25 19.84 2.67 -17.65
CA SER A 25 18.57 3.28 -18.09
C SER A 25 17.39 2.61 -17.40
N LEU A 26 16.59 3.40 -16.69
CA LEU A 26 15.35 2.92 -16.04
C LEU A 26 14.20 2.71 -17.05
N GLU A 27 14.35 3.16 -18.30
CA GLU A 27 13.35 2.98 -19.36
C GLU A 27 13.55 1.69 -20.16
N GLU A 28 14.71 1.04 -20.04
CA GLU A 28 15.00 -0.18 -20.76
C GLU A 28 13.95 -1.26 -20.48
N GLY A 29 13.26 -1.74 -21.52
CA GLY A 29 12.18 -2.73 -21.44
C GLY A 29 10.77 -2.16 -21.24
N TYR A 30 10.60 -0.83 -21.18
CA TYR A 30 9.30 -0.19 -20.96
C TYR A 30 8.30 -0.44 -22.08
N SER A 31 8.75 -0.55 -23.34
CA SER A 31 7.88 -0.81 -24.49
C SER A 31 7.10 -2.13 -24.38
N GLN A 32 7.59 -3.09 -23.61
CA GLN A 32 6.96 -4.38 -23.36
C GLN A 32 6.33 -4.45 -21.95
N PHE A 33 6.34 -3.36 -21.19
CA PHE A 33 5.79 -3.34 -19.84
C PHE A 33 4.27 -3.36 -19.89
N GLU A 34 3.65 -4.44 -19.43
CA GLU A 34 2.21 -4.53 -19.21
C GLU A 34 1.90 -4.14 -17.76
N ASN A 35 0.95 -3.19 -17.58
CA ASN A 35 0.58 -2.74 -16.25
C ASN A 35 -0.43 -3.71 -15.61
N GLU A 36 0.07 -4.83 -15.08
CA GLU A 36 -0.76 -5.84 -14.40
C GLU A 36 -1.36 -5.32 -13.06
N HIS A 37 -0.81 -4.23 -12.50
CA HIS A 37 -1.21 -3.66 -11.19
C HIS A 37 -2.63 -3.09 -11.12
N GLY A 38 -3.28 -2.87 -12.26
CA GLY A 38 -4.66 -2.35 -12.28
C GLY A 38 -5.69 -3.34 -11.72
N SER A 39 -5.36 -4.63 -11.69
CA SER A 39 -6.35 -5.69 -11.47
C SER A 39 -6.42 -6.25 -10.05
N GLU A 40 -5.33 -6.23 -9.27
CA GLU A 40 -5.34 -6.85 -7.93
C GLU A 40 -6.11 -5.97 -6.94
N ARG A 41 -7.21 -6.50 -6.41
CA ARG A 41 -8.11 -5.90 -5.43
C ARG A 41 -7.73 -6.33 -4.02
N LEU A 42 -8.18 -7.51 -3.62
CA LEU A 42 -7.99 -8.09 -2.29
C LEU A 42 -7.54 -9.57 -2.36
N GLU A 43 -7.31 -10.11 -3.54
CA GLU A 43 -7.07 -11.55 -3.77
C GLU A 43 -5.93 -12.07 -2.90
N GLY A 44 -4.79 -11.37 -2.85
CA GLY A 44 -3.64 -11.79 -2.05
C GLY A 44 -3.92 -11.88 -0.54
N ILE A 45 -4.63 -10.91 0.05
CA ILE A 45 -4.95 -10.94 1.49
C ILE A 45 -6.06 -11.94 1.81
N LEU A 46 -7.04 -12.12 0.92
CA LEU A 46 -8.08 -13.13 1.06
C LEU A 46 -7.49 -14.55 1.00
N ALA A 47 -6.55 -14.79 0.08
CA ALA A 47 -5.83 -16.05 0.00
C ALA A 47 -5.01 -16.32 1.27
N PHE A 48 -4.35 -15.31 1.83
CA PHE A 48 -3.63 -15.42 3.10
C PHE A 48 -4.57 -15.76 4.27
N ILE A 49 -5.72 -15.09 4.37
CA ILE A 49 -6.74 -15.37 5.38
C ILE A 49 -7.22 -16.82 5.27
N LEU A 50 -7.49 -17.33 4.07
CA LEU A 50 -7.87 -18.73 3.88
C LEU A 50 -6.77 -19.70 4.27
N LYS A 51 -5.51 -19.41 3.91
CA LYS A 51 -4.36 -20.26 4.23
C LYS A 51 -4.11 -20.35 5.74
N THR A 52 -4.37 -19.26 6.45
CA THR A 52 -4.18 -19.16 7.92
C THR A 52 -5.46 -19.43 8.71
N ALA A 53 -6.54 -19.80 8.02
CA ALA A 53 -7.82 -20.04 8.65
C ALA A 53 -7.77 -21.23 9.60
N ARG A 54 -8.44 -21.05 10.75
CA ARG A 54 -8.60 -22.11 11.74
C ARG A 54 -9.95 -22.78 11.51
N PHE A 55 -9.96 -24.11 11.60
CA PHE A 55 -11.17 -24.89 11.41
C PHE A 55 -12.32 -24.38 12.29
N ALA A 56 -13.49 -24.19 11.68
CA ALA A 56 -14.73 -23.77 12.32
C ALA A 56 -14.67 -22.43 13.11
N MET A 57 -13.69 -21.55 12.83
CA MET A 57 -13.61 -20.24 13.47
C MET A 57 -14.36 -19.18 12.66
N PRO A 58 -15.28 -18.40 13.26
CA PRO A 58 -15.93 -17.28 12.58
C PRO A 58 -14.91 -16.26 12.05
N LEU A 59 -15.21 -15.64 10.91
CA LEU A 59 -14.29 -14.72 10.25
C LEU A 59 -13.85 -13.57 11.17
N LYS A 60 -14.80 -12.91 11.84
CA LYS A 60 -14.54 -11.80 12.76
C LYS A 60 -13.62 -12.19 13.91
N GLU A 61 -13.81 -13.38 14.46
CA GLU A 61 -12.97 -13.92 15.54
C GLU A 61 -11.57 -14.25 15.06
N MET A 62 -11.45 -14.74 13.82
CA MET A 62 -10.17 -15.08 13.22
C MET A 62 -9.32 -13.84 12.94
N ILE A 63 -9.89 -12.81 12.32
CA ILE A 63 -9.13 -11.60 11.94
C ILE A 63 -9.03 -10.56 13.06
N GLN A 64 -9.94 -10.61 14.04
CA GLN A 64 -10.04 -9.71 15.19
C GLN A 64 -10.00 -8.21 14.83
N SER A 65 -10.52 -7.86 13.66
CA SER A 65 -10.45 -6.52 13.07
C SER A 65 -11.78 -6.08 12.49
N ASP A 66 -12.01 -4.77 12.37
CA ASP A 66 -13.20 -4.17 11.76
C ASP A 66 -13.08 -4.08 10.26
N PHE A 67 -11.87 -3.78 9.78
CA PHE A 67 -11.59 -3.52 8.38
C PHE A 67 -10.58 -4.50 7.81
N VAL A 68 -10.79 -4.89 6.55
CA VAL A 68 -9.82 -5.61 5.71
C VAL A 68 -9.54 -4.77 4.45
N CYS A 69 -8.28 -4.43 4.17
CA CYS A 69 -7.95 -3.63 2.99
C CYS A 69 -6.49 -3.80 2.53
N ARG A 70 -6.09 -3.03 1.52
CA ARG A 70 -4.67 -2.85 1.15
C ARG A 70 -4.08 -1.61 1.82
N ARG A 71 -2.79 -1.68 2.17
CA ARG A 71 -2.01 -0.53 2.67
C ARG A 71 -2.11 0.69 1.74
N GLY A 72 -2.14 0.46 0.43
CA GLY A 72 -2.27 1.52 -0.58
C GLY A 72 -3.50 2.41 -0.37
N LEU A 73 -4.65 1.81 -0.02
CA LEU A 73 -5.87 2.57 0.29
C LEU A 73 -5.70 3.42 1.55
N LEU A 74 -5.12 2.85 2.62
CA LEU A 74 -4.86 3.60 3.87
C LEU A 74 -3.92 4.78 3.62
N ARG A 75 -2.87 4.59 2.82
CA ARG A 75 -1.96 5.66 2.40
C ARG A 75 -2.67 6.72 1.56
N ASN A 76 -3.61 6.33 0.70
CA ASN A 76 -4.38 7.27 -0.12
C ASN A 76 -5.36 8.08 0.74
N ILE A 77 -6.05 7.43 1.67
CA ILE A 77 -6.90 8.09 2.68
C ILE A 77 -6.04 9.09 3.47
N SER A 78 -4.91 8.65 4.03
CA SER A 78 -4.12 9.48 4.94
C SER A 78 -3.65 10.80 4.35
N ILE A 79 -3.43 10.84 3.02
CA ILE A 79 -2.94 12.03 2.33
C ILE A 79 -4.03 12.84 1.63
N ASN A 80 -5.26 12.31 1.52
CA ASN A 80 -6.33 12.90 0.71
C ASN A 80 -6.68 14.33 1.15
N LYS A 81 -6.66 14.62 2.44
CA LYS A 81 -6.87 15.98 3.00
C LYS A 81 -5.94 17.05 2.39
N ASN A 82 -4.78 16.64 1.88
CA ASN A 82 -3.78 17.52 1.30
C ASN A 82 -3.63 17.33 -0.23
N SER A 83 -4.47 16.49 -0.85
CA SER A 83 -4.46 16.25 -2.30
C SER A 83 -5.63 16.96 -2.96
N THR A 84 -5.44 17.43 -4.20
CA THR A 84 -6.55 17.92 -5.03
C THR A 84 -7.30 16.80 -5.74
N THR A 85 -6.80 15.56 -5.64
CA THR A 85 -7.43 14.37 -6.24
C THR A 85 -8.37 13.71 -5.24
N TYR A 86 -9.58 13.38 -5.69
CA TYR A 86 -10.46 12.53 -4.92
C TYR A 86 -9.94 11.08 -4.89
N ILE A 87 -10.39 10.32 -3.89
CA ILE A 87 -10.24 8.87 -3.85
C ILE A 87 -11.62 8.25 -3.77
N SER A 88 -11.83 7.14 -4.46
CA SER A 88 -13.06 6.36 -4.37
C SER A 88 -12.73 4.93 -3.98
N PHE A 89 -13.58 4.32 -3.16
CA PHE A 89 -13.45 2.93 -2.77
C PHE A 89 -14.81 2.36 -2.39
N TYR A 90 -14.96 1.07 -2.63
CA TYR A 90 -16.11 0.31 -2.22
C TYR A 90 -15.88 -0.29 -0.84
N ALA A 91 -16.93 -0.36 -0.03
CA ALA A 91 -16.95 -1.10 1.21
C ALA A 91 -18.04 -2.17 1.16
N VAL A 92 -17.73 -3.36 1.65
CA VAL A 92 -18.69 -4.48 1.72
C VAL A 92 -18.57 -5.12 3.08
N ARG A 93 -19.70 -5.33 3.74
CA ARG A 93 -19.70 -5.93 5.06
C ARG A 93 -20.14 -7.39 4.98
N HIS A 94 -19.29 -8.30 5.45
CA HIS A 94 -19.61 -9.71 5.55
C HIS A 94 -19.07 -10.29 6.85
N ARG A 95 -19.93 -10.98 7.59
CA ARG A 95 -19.61 -11.67 8.84
C ARG A 95 -18.92 -10.78 9.85
N GLY A 96 -19.51 -9.60 10.06
CA GLY A 96 -19.00 -8.59 11.00
C GLY A 96 -17.70 -7.87 10.57
N VAL A 97 -17.21 -8.11 9.35
CA VAL A 97 -15.98 -7.52 8.81
C VAL A 97 -16.31 -6.64 7.60
N ILE A 98 -15.70 -5.46 7.53
CA ILE A 98 -15.84 -4.52 6.41
C ILE A 98 -14.61 -4.62 5.50
N PHE A 99 -14.80 -5.07 4.28
CA PHE A 99 -13.77 -5.16 3.25
C PHE A 99 -13.76 -3.89 2.41
N LEU A 100 -12.60 -3.24 2.28
CA LEU A 100 -12.44 -2.02 1.52
C LEU A 100 -11.59 -2.27 0.27
N CYS A 101 -12.14 -1.92 -0.90
CA CYS A 101 -11.47 -2.05 -2.17
C CYS A 101 -11.47 -0.71 -2.91
N GLU A 102 -10.28 -0.20 -3.23
CA GLU A 102 -10.15 1.02 -4.02
C GLU A 102 -10.79 0.87 -5.40
N ASP A 103 -11.55 1.89 -5.80
CA ASP A 103 -12.14 2.02 -7.12
C ASP A 103 -11.14 2.73 -8.02
N LYS A 104 -10.31 1.95 -8.71
CA LYS A 104 -9.33 2.49 -9.66
C LYS A 104 -9.87 2.38 -11.08
N GLU A 105 -9.94 3.51 -11.76
CA GLU A 105 -10.06 3.53 -13.21
C GLU A 105 -8.79 2.91 -13.82
N ASN A 106 -8.96 2.04 -14.82
CA ASN A 106 -7.86 1.30 -15.44
C ASN A 106 -6.93 2.20 -16.29
N ASP A 107 -7.34 3.43 -16.61
CA ASP A 107 -6.55 4.37 -17.38
C ASP A 107 -5.56 5.14 -16.50
N THR A 108 -4.42 4.51 -16.24
CA THR A 108 -3.27 5.20 -15.66
C THR A 108 -2.57 6.04 -16.75
N PRO A 109 -2.45 7.37 -16.59
CA PRO A 109 -1.70 8.21 -17.52
C PRO A 109 -0.29 7.67 -17.77
N ASP A 110 0.18 7.72 -19.03
CA ASP A 110 1.50 7.19 -19.43
C ASP A 110 2.65 7.69 -18.54
N LYS A 111 2.62 8.96 -18.16
CA LYS A 111 3.60 9.55 -17.24
C LYS A 111 3.66 8.84 -15.88
N LEU A 112 2.51 8.45 -15.32
CA LEU A 112 2.44 7.69 -14.06
C LEU A 112 2.86 6.24 -14.28
N ARG A 113 2.44 5.62 -15.39
CA ARG A 113 2.87 4.28 -15.80
C ARG A 113 4.39 4.18 -15.93
N ARG A 114 5.04 5.18 -16.53
CA ARG A 114 6.51 5.29 -16.61
C ARG A 114 7.17 5.43 -15.23
N ALA A 115 6.62 6.29 -14.37
CA ALA A 115 7.14 6.46 -13.01
C ALA A 115 7.04 5.16 -12.17
N MET A 116 5.96 4.40 -12.35
CA MET A 116 5.81 3.06 -11.78
C MET A 116 6.90 2.14 -12.34
N TYR A 117 7.03 2.05 -13.67
CA TYR A 117 8.03 1.21 -14.31
C TYR A 117 9.46 1.51 -13.85
N TYR A 118 9.84 2.79 -13.76
CA TYR A 118 11.18 3.18 -13.30
C TYR A 118 11.46 2.70 -11.88
N SER A 119 10.44 2.69 -11.02
CA SER A 119 10.58 2.17 -9.66
C SER A 119 10.76 0.65 -9.66
N LEU A 120 10.04 -0.08 -10.53
CA LEU A 120 10.22 -1.53 -10.71
C LEU A 120 11.58 -1.89 -11.29
N LYS A 121 12.03 -1.15 -12.29
CA LYS A 121 13.32 -1.36 -12.92
C LYS A 121 14.44 -1.06 -11.93
N PHE A 122 14.31 -0.01 -11.12
CA PHE A 122 15.26 0.27 -10.05
C PHE A 122 15.27 -0.85 -8.99
N GLU A 123 14.11 -1.33 -8.54
CA GLU A 123 14.01 -2.47 -7.64
C GLU A 123 14.69 -3.73 -8.24
N GLN A 124 14.44 -4.04 -9.51
CA GLN A 124 15.07 -5.17 -10.20
C GLN A 124 16.61 -5.07 -10.19
N LEU A 125 17.15 -3.88 -10.43
CA LEU A 125 18.61 -3.65 -10.43
C LEU A 125 19.24 -3.80 -9.04
N MET A 126 18.45 -3.58 -7.99
CA MET A 126 18.89 -3.51 -6.59
C MET A 126 18.48 -4.72 -5.74
N THR A 127 17.98 -5.80 -6.37
CA THR A 127 17.49 -6.98 -5.64
C THR A 127 18.03 -8.30 -6.19
N LEU A 128 18.08 -9.32 -5.34
CA LEU A 128 18.33 -10.71 -5.73
C LEU A 128 17.06 -11.55 -5.56
N PRO A 129 16.85 -12.59 -6.39
CA PRO A 129 17.72 -13.02 -7.48
C PRO A 129 17.66 -12.07 -8.69
N GLN A 130 18.80 -11.90 -9.38
CA GLN A 130 18.85 -11.19 -10.65
C GLN A 130 18.15 -12.01 -11.73
N THR A 131 17.57 -11.32 -12.71
CA THR A 131 16.87 -11.94 -13.84
C THR A 131 17.43 -11.40 -15.15
N ASN A 132 17.51 -12.26 -16.17
CA ASN A 132 17.92 -11.88 -17.52
C ASN A 132 16.79 -11.18 -18.30
N LYS A 133 15.58 -11.08 -17.72
CA LYS A 133 14.47 -10.36 -18.33
C LYS A 133 14.79 -8.86 -18.33
N VAL A 134 14.80 -8.26 -19.52
CA VAL A 134 15.05 -6.82 -19.68
C VAL A 134 13.91 -6.00 -19.06
N THR A 135 12.66 -6.41 -19.31
CA THR A 135 11.47 -5.74 -18.79
C THR A 135 11.27 -6.05 -17.31
N ALA A 136 11.18 -4.99 -16.51
CA ALA A 136 10.80 -5.11 -15.11
C ALA A 136 9.32 -5.52 -15.00
N SER A 137 9.03 -6.49 -14.16
CA SER A 137 7.66 -6.97 -13.90
C SER A 137 7.50 -7.34 -12.44
N LYS A 138 6.25 -7.30 -11.95
CA LYS A 138 5.88 -7.70 -10.59
C LYS A 138 5.26 -9.09 -10.53
N THR A 139 5.67 -10.01 -11.40
CA THR A 139 5.14 -11.38 -11.44
C THR A 139 5.20 -12.14 -10.10
N HIS A 140 6.05 -11.70 -9.16
CA HIS A 140 6.18 -12.27 -7.82
C HIS A 140 6.23 -11.13 -6.80
N GLU A 141 5.18 -11.02 -5.99
CA GLU A 141 5.06 -10.00 -4.95
C GLU A 141 5.20 -10.62 -3.56
N THR A 142 5.84 -9.90 -2.65
CA THR A 142 5.86 -10.23 -1.22
C THR A 142 4.97 -9.22 -0.50
N LYS A 143 4.09 -9.71 0.37
CA LYS A 143 3.22 -8.86 1.19
C LYS A 143 3.39 -9.20 2.67
N ALA A 144 3.54 -8.18 3.51
CA ALA A 144 3.38 -8.30 4.95
C ALA A 144 1.90 -8.09 5.29
N VAL A 145 1.35 -8.97 6.13
CA VAL A 145 -0.01 -8.81 6.65
C VAL A 145 0.09 -8.20 8.04
N ILE A 146 -0.58 -7.06 8.22
CA ILE A 146 -0.46 -6.19 9.37
C ILE A 146 -1.83 -6.04 10.03
N GLN A 147 -1.85 -6.27 11.34
CA GLN A 147 -2.95 -5.89 12.20
C GLN A 147 -2.58 -4.62 12.97
N ALA A 148 -3.46 -3.61 12.93
CA ALA A 148 -3.29 -2.34 13.59
C ALA A 148 -4.56 -1.92 14.35
N CYS A 149 -4.38 -1.14 15.40
CA CYS A 149 -5.46 -0.52 16.17
C CYS A 149 -5.20 0.98 16.24
N LEU A 150 -6.13 1.77 15.71
CA LEU A 150 -6.18 3.22 15.85
C LEU A 150 -7.03 3.56 17.07
N LYS A 151 -6.55 4.49 17.88
CA LYS A 151 -7.18 4.91 19.13
C LYS A 151 -7.31 6.42 19.15
N LYS A 152 -8.45 6.91 19.63
CA LYS A 152 -8.70 8.32 19.90
C LYS A 152 -9.46 8.40 21.23
N GLU A 153 -9.06 9.32 22.09
CA GLU A 153 -9.68 9.46 23.41
C GLU A 153 -11.18 9.76 23.28
N GLY A 154 -12.00 9.06 24.06
CA GLY A 154 -13.46 9.19 24.03
C GLY A 154 -14.16 8.52 22.83
N GLU A 155 -13.42 7.84 21.95
CA GLU A 155 -13.95 7.19 20.75
C GLU A 155 -13.69 5.67 20.77
N GLU A 156 -14.52 4.92 20.05
CA GLU A 156 -14.29 3.48 19.89
C GLU A 156 -13.06 3.20 19.03
N ASP A 157 -12.19 2.30 19.51
CA ASP A 157 -11.04 1.79 18.77
C ASP A 157 -11.42 1.32 17.36
N VAL A 158 -10.58 1.61 16.37
CA VAL A 158 -10.73 1.14 14.99
C VAL A 158 -9.65 0.11 14.71
N ARG A 159 -10.04 -1.14 14.45
CA ARG A 159 -9.10 -2.25 14.18
C ARG A 159 -9.05 -2.56 12.69
N ILE A 160 -7.84 -2.64 12.15
CA ILE A 160 -7.60 -2.76 10.71
C ILE A 160 -6.66 -3.93 10.46
N TYR A 161 -7.02 -4.78 9.53
CA TYR A 161 -6.22 -5.86 9.00
C TYR A 161 -5.89 -5.55 7.54
N TYR A 162 -4.61 -5.42 7.18
CA TYR A 162 -4.26 -5.01 5.83
C TYR A 162 -2.97 -5.61 5.32
N ALA A 163 -2.86 -5.72 4.00
CA ALA A 163 -1.66 -6.21 3.34
C ALA A 163 -0.85 -5.04 2.80
N ALA A 164 0.43 -5.03 3.13
CA ALA A 164 1.42 -4.10 2.62
C ALA A 164 2.41 -4.85 1.72
N GLU A 165 2.50 -4.43 0.47
CA GLU A 165 3.56 -4.93 -0.41
C GLU A 165 4.92 -4.47 0.10
N ILE A 166 5.88 -5.40 0.04
CA ILE A 166 7.27 -5.26 0.45
C ILE A 166 8.15 -5.51 -0.77
N ASP A 167 8.90 -4.49 -1.19
CA ASP A 167 9.75 -4.57 -2.37
C ASP A 167 10.85 -5.62 -2.19
N CYS A 168 11.59 -5.56 -1.06
CA CYS A 168 12.55 -6.58 -0.67
C CYS A 168 12.89 -6.55 0.83
N LEU A 169 13.68 -7.52 1.28
CA LEU A 169 14.23 -7.58 2.64
C LEU A 169 15.75 -7.32 2.63
N ASN A 170 16.25 -6.59 3.63
CA ASN A 170 17.69 -6.48 3.86
C ASN A 170 18.26 -7.73 4.56
N GLU A 171 19.57 -7.74 4.85
CA GLU A 171 20.27 -8.86 5.49
C GLU A 171 19.69 -9.22 6.88
N ALA A 172 19.17 -8.23 7.61
CA ALA A 172 18.53 -8.42 8.91
C ALA A 172 17.05 -8.88 8.79
N GLY A 173 16.57 -9.16 7.57
CA GLY A 173 15.17 -9.53 7.32
C GLY A 173 14.19 -8.37 7.47
N SER A 174 14.68 -7.13 7.56
CA SER A 174 13.82 -5.94 7.65
C SER A 174 13.39 -5.47 6.27
N PRO A 175 12.14 -5.03 6.10
CA PRO A 175 11.65 -4.57 4.80
C PRO A 175 12.28 -3.24 4.41
N VAL A 176 12.55 -3.09 3.11
CA VAL A 176 13.06 -1.85 2.50
C VAL A 176 12.19 -1.47 1.30
N GLU A 177 12.15 -0.17 1.00
CA GLU A 177 11.36 0.38 -0.12
C GLU A 177 12.29 1.04 -1.14
N PHE A 178 11.97 0.93 -2.43
CA PHE A 178 12.64 1.64 -3.50
C PHE A 178 11.81 2.81 -4.03
N ARG A 179 12.49 3.92 -4.30
CA ARG A 179 11.93 5.11 -4.93
C ARG A 179 12.87 5.66 -5.98
N THR A 180 12.31 6.36 -6.95
CA THR A 180 13.09 7.10 -7.94
C THR A 180 12.67 8.57 -7.97
N ILE A 181 13.63 9.46 -8.24
CA ILE A 181 13.37 10.90 -8.31
C ILE A 181 14.22 11.57 -9.38
N SER A 182 13.64 12.47 -10.18
CA SER A 182 14.33 13.19 -11.27
C SER A 182 15.11 14.42 -10.83
N LYS A 183 15.17 14.69 -9.53
CA LYS A 183 15.84 15.84 -8.93
C LYS A 183 16.72 15.33 -7.79
N PRO A 184 17.86 15.98 -7.51
CA PRO A 184 18.65 15.67 -6.32
C PRO A 184 17.76 15.74 -5.08
N LEU A 185 17.89 14.76 -4.19
CA LEU A 185 17.06 14.61 -3.00
C LEU A 185 17.04 15.89 -2.16
N GLU A 186 18.18 16.55 -2.03
CA GLU A 186 18.38 17.81 -1.28
C GLU A 186 17.45 18.94 -1.75
N SER A 187 17.04 18.90 -3.02
CA SER A 187 16.19 19.91 -3.68
C SER A 187 14.84 19.36 -4.15
N GLY A 188 14.67 18.05 -4.08
CA GLY A 188 13.56 17.30 -4.64
C GLY A 188 12.43 17.05 -3.66
N TRP A 189 12.50 17.57 -2.44
CA TRP A 189 11.44 17.42 -1.45
C TRP A 189 10.27 18.36 -1.77
N ASP A 190 9.12 17.79 -2.12
CA ASP A 190 7.84 18.50 -2.12
C ASP A 190 6.87 17.83 -1.14
N LYS A 191 5.97 18.64 -0.58
CA LYS A 191 4.99 18.24 0.45
C LYS A 191 4.27 16.93 0.11
N ASN A 192 3.78 16.82 -1.12
CA ASN A 192 2.93 15.71 -1.50
C ASN A 192 3.76 14.43 -1.64
N ARG A 193 4.98 14.51 -2.18
CA ARG A 193 5.90 13.38 -2.28
C ARG A 193 6.39 12.91 -0.91
N THR A 194 6.79 13.82 -0.02
CA THR A 194 7.32 13.45 1.30
C THR A 194 6.25 12.76 2.15
N MET A 195 5.06 13.35 2.23
CA MET A 195 3.90 12.78 2.91
C MET A 195 3.51 11.43 2.32
N ALA A 196 3.46 11.33 0.99
CA ALA A 196 3.19 10.11 0.25
C ALA A 196 4.16 8.97 0.59
N TRP A 197 5.46 9.25 0.54
CA TRP A 197 6.51 8.27 0.77
C TRP A 197 6.55 7.86 2.24
N TYR A 198 6.46 8.84 3.15
CA TYR A 198 6.44 8.57 4.58
C TYR A 198 5.26 7.68 4.97
N MET A 199 4.02 8.07 4.62
CA MET A 199 2.84 7.28 4.99
C MET A 199 2.84 5.90 4.34
N HIS A 200 3.40 5.76 3.13
CA HIS A 200 3.61 4.47 2.49
C HIS A 200 4.52 3.58 3.37
N CYS A 201 5.68 4.08 3.76
CA CYS A 201 6.67 3.31 4.55
C CYS A 201 6.21 3.07 6.00
N PHE A 202 5.67 4.10 6.65
CA PHE A 202 5.15 4.05 8.02
C PHE A 202 4.07 2.97 8.18
N LEU A 203 3.11 2.91 7.27
CA LEU A 203 2.05 1.89 7.28
C LEU A 203 2.57 0.48 6.95
N ALA A 204 3.79 0.32 6.44
CA ALA A 204 4.40 -0.99 6.21
C ALA A 204 5.53 -1.31 7.21
N ASN A 205 5.78 -0.42 8.19
CA ASN A 205 6.96 -0.47 9.07
C ASN A 205 8.29 -0.62 8.32
N VAL A 206 8.38 0.03 7.16
CA VAL A 206 9.64 0.16 6.42
C VAL A 206 10.43 1.29 7.04
N LYS A 207 11.65 1.00 7.51
CA LYS A 207 12.55 1.98 8.13
C LYS A 207 13.56 2.57 7.16
N THR A 208 13.77 1.94 6.01
CA THR A 208 14.81 2.35 5.06
C THR A 208 14.23 2.44 3.67
N VAL A 209 14.45 3.59 3.04
CA VAL A 209 14.10 3.85 1.65
C VAL A 209 15.39 4.05 0.86
N TYR A 210 15.57 3.27 -0.20
CA TYR A 210 16.61 3.51 -1.19
C TYR A 210 16.04 4.37 -2.31
N VAL A 211 16.67 5.51 -2.55
CA VAL A 211 16.24 6.49 -3.55
C VAL A 211 17.26 6.52 -4.68
N GLY A 212 16.82 6.11 -5.87
CA GLY A 212 17.54 6.29 -7.10
C GLY A 212 17.32 7.69 -7.67
N GLU A 213 18.34 8.54 -7.61
CA GLU A 213 18.32 9.83 -8.29
C GLU A 213 18.62 9.62 -9.77
N ARG A 214 17.74 10.11 -10.64
CA ARG A 214 17.88 9.95 -12.09
C ARG A 214 18.15 11.27 -12.78
N GLN A 215 19.03 11.23 -13.78
CA GLN A 215 19.20 12.29 -14.77
C GLN A 215 18.58 11.83 -16.08
N ARG A 216 17.46 12.48 -16.47
CA ARG A 216 16.57 11.98 -17.52
C ARG A 216 16.10 10.54 -17.21
N LEU A 217 16.62 9.56 -17.95
CA LEU A 217 16.24 8.15 -17.89
C LEU A 217 17.24 7.32 -17.10
N CYS A 218 18.47 7.81 -16.93
CA CYS A 218 19.56 7.05 -16.35
C CYS A 218 19.67 7.32 -14.85
N LEU A 219 19.97 6.26 -14.10
CA LEU A 219 20.31 6.35 -12.69
C LEU A 219 21.66 7.06 -12.54
N ARG A 220 21.71 8.09 -11.71
CA ARG A 220 22.91 8.91 -11.46
C ARG A 220 23.50 8.64 -10.09
N ASP A 221 22.65 8.48 -9.09
CA ASP A 221 23.06 8.28 -7.70
C ASP A 221 22.03 7.42 -6.95
N ILE A 222 22.47 6.79 -5.86
CA ILE A 222 21.62 5.98 -4.99
C ILE A 222 21.88 6.42 -3.54
N LYS A 223 20.83 6.89 -2.88
CA LYS A 223 20.88 7.31 -1.47
C LYS A 223 19.98 6.44 -0.62
N SER A 224 20.45 6.06 0.56
CA SER A 224 19.60 5.48 1.60
C SER A 224 19.08 6.59 2.51
N ILE A 225 17.80 6.52 2.86
CA ILE A 225 17.15 7.46 3.79
C ILE A 225 16.44 6.64 4.85
N ASP A 226 16.62 7.03 6.12
CA ASP A 226 15.75 6.56 7.19
C ASP A 226 14.35 7.16 7.01
N THR A 227 13.30 6.35 7.12
CA THR A 227 11.92 6.80 6.96
C THR A 227 11.58 7.97 7.89
N GLU A 228 12.08 7.99 9.13
CA GLU A 228 11.85 9.10 10.07
C GLU A 228 12.59 10.39 9.65
N ASN A 229 13.67 10.30 8.88
CA ASN A 229 14.31 11.49 8.30
C ASN A 229 13.45 12.16 7.23
N ILE A 230 12.53 11.42 6.59
CA ILE A 230 11.53 12.02 5.70
C ILE A 230 10.59 12.92 6.52
N TYR A 231 10.10 12.45 7.66
CA TYR A 231 9.18 13.20 8.51
C TYR A 231 9.85 14.37 9.27
N THR A 232 11.06 14.16 9.78
CA THR A 232 11.78 15.17 10.58
C THR A 232 12.53 16.21 9.75
N HIS A 233 12.44 16.16 8.42
CA HIS A 233 13.09 17.14 7.55
C HIS A 233 12.59 18.56 7.87
N ARG A 234 13.51 19.53 7.93
CA ARG A 234 13.28 20.90 8.45
C ARG A 234 12.16 21.70 7.79
N THR A 235 11.68 21.27 6.63
CA THR A 235 10.73 22.00 5.77
C THR A 235 9.39 21.29 5.63
N GLN A 236 9.07 20.25 6.42
CA GLN A 236 7.82 19.51 6.24
C GLN A 236 6.59 20.33 6.63
N PRO A 237 5.63 20.58 5.71
CA PRO A 237 4.42 21.34 5.97
C PRO A 237 3.19 20.43 6.24
N TRP A 238 3.44 19.20 6.69
CA TRP A 238 2.40 18.20 7.01
C TRP A 238 2.79 17.46 8.27
N ASP A 239 1.77 16.88 8.91
CA ASP A 239 1.89 16.27 10.22
C ASP A 239 1.38 14.82 10.18
N ARG A 240 2.11 13.91 10.83
CA ARG A 240 1.82 12.47 10.81
C ARG A 240 0.54 12.17 11.57
N GLU A 241 0.37 12.78 12.74
CA GLU A 241 -0.77 12.59 13.61
C GLU A 241 -2.06 13.04 12.91
N THR A 242 -2.02 14.14 12.16
CA THR A 242 -3.11 14.59 11.29
C THR A 242 -3.43 13.58 10.17
N CYS A 243 -2.42 12.95 9.57
CA CYS A 243 -2.62 11.91 8.56
C CYS A 243 -3.30 10.67 9.16
N ILE A 244 -2.90 10.27 10.38
CA ILE A 244 -3.49 9.14 11.11
C ILE A 244 -4.93 9.45 11.56
N GLU A 245 -5.17 10.65 12.08
CA GLU A 245 -6.50 11.11 12.46
C GLU A 245 -7.46 11.12 11.26
N HIS A 246 -6.95 11.44 10.07
CA HIS A 246 -7.76 11.39 8.87
C HIS A 246 -8.16 9.95 8.49
N ILE A 247 -7.23 8.97 8.61
CA ILE A 247 -7.58 7.55 8.47
C ILE A 247 -8.66 7.17 9.48
N PHE A 248 -8.47 7.52 10.75
CA PHE A 248 -9.42 7.23 11.82
C PHE A 248 -10.82 7.77 11.50
N THR A 249 -10.91 9.06 11.18
CA THR A 249 -12.17 9.75 10.88
C THR A 249 -12.88 9.12 9.68
N THR A 250 -12.15 8.81 8.60
CA THR A 250 -12.74 8.17 7.42
C THR A 250 -13.22 6.75 7.73
N LEU A 251 -12.46 5.95 8.47
CA LEU A 251 -12.87 4.59 8.81
C LEU A 251 -14.05 4.58 9.78
N THR A 252 -14.08 5.47 10.77
CA THR A 252 -15.25 5.64 11.65
C THR A 252 -16.50 6.02 10.85
N PHE A 253 -16.37 6.94 9.88
CA PHE A 253 -17.45 7.29 8.96
C PHE A 253 -17.95 6.08 8.17
N VAL A 254 -17.06 5.27 7.62
CA VAL A 254 -17.42 4.04 6.90
C VAL A 254 -18.13 3.04 7.84
N ARG A 255 -17.57 2.80 9.04
CA ARG A 255 -18.15 1.89 10.04
C ARG A 255 -19.58 2.28 10.41
N HIS A 256 -19.83 3.57 10.58
CA HIS A 256 -21.15 4.11 10.91
C HIS A 256 -22.21 3.80 9.84
N HIS A 257 -21.83 3.80 8.55
CA HIS A 257 -22.75 3.54 7.45
C HIS A 257 -22.91 2.05 7.11
N MET A 258 -21.90 1.23 7.41
CA MET A 258 -21.90 -0.21 7.13
C MET A 258 -22.49 -1.00 8.30
N THR A 259 -23.79 -0.90 8.53
CA THR A 259 -24.44 -1.42 9.75
C THR A 259 -24.80 -2.90 9.70
N GLN A 260 -25.04 -3.47 8.52
CA GLN A 260 -25.53 -4.84 8.34
C GLN A 260 -24.63 -5.63 7.39
N ASP A 261 -24.54 -6.94 7.63
CA ASP A 261 -23.86 -7.86 6.71
C ASP A 261 -24.66 -7.97 5.39
N GLY A 262 -23.95 -8.11 4.27
CA GLY A 262 -24.52 -8.07 2.92
C GLY A 262 -24.61 -6.67 2.32
N MET A 263 -24.39 -5.60 3.11
CA MET A 263 -24.36 -4.23 2.61
C MET A 263 -23.13 -3.99 1.73
N ALA A 264 -23.34 -3.22 0.67
CA ALA A 264 -22.30 -2.67 -0.19
C ALA A 264 -22.55 -1.18 -0.43
N LEU A 265 -21.54 -0.35 -0.19
CA LEU A 265 -21.59 1.10 -0.42
C LEU A 265 -20.33 1.57 -1.13
N LYS A 266 -20.44 2.66 -1.89
CA LYS A 266 -19.29 3.38 -2.45
C LYS A 266 -19.02 4.61 -1.60
N PHE A 267 -17.76 4.82 -1.28
CA PHE A 267 -17.27 5.97 -0.53
C PHE A 267 -16.33 6.78 -1.39
N THR A 268 -16.40 8.09 -1.24
CA THR A 268 -15.51 9.03 -1.93
C THR A 268 -14.99 10.02 -0.92
N ALA A 269 -13.67 10.24 -0.89
CA ALA A 269 -13.06 11.29 -0.08
C ALA A 269 -12.47 12.37 -0.98
N ILE A 270 -12.85 13.63 -0.71
CA ILE A 270 -12.43 14.81 -1.46
C ILE A 270 -11.91 15.83 -0.46
N ASN A 271 -10.61 16.15 -0.54
CA ASN A 271 -9.96 17.11 0.35
C ASN A 271 -10.23 16.84 1.85
N GLY A 272 -10.35 15.56 2.21
CA GLY A 272 -10.62 15.12 3.58
C GLY A 272 -12.09 15.01 3.99
N THR A 273 -13.02 15.42 3.14
CA THR A 273 -14.46 15.24 3.35
C THR A 273 -14.91 13.93 2.75
N ASN A 274 -15.66 13.13 3.53
CA ASN A 274 -16.16 11.83 3.10
C ASN A 274 -17.62 11.92 2.60
N TYR A 275 -17.90 11.22 1.51
CA TYR A 275 -19.23 11.08 0.90
C TYR A 275 -19.55 9.60 0.74
N VAL A 276 -20.84 9.26 0.68
CA VAL A 276 -21.34 7.90 0.53
C VAL A 276 -22.42 7.84 -0.53
N SER A 277 -22.42 6.76 -1.32
CA SER A 277 -23.46 6.45 -2.29
C SER A 277 -23.73 4.94 -2.34
N THR A 278 -24.88 4.57 -2.89
CA THR A 278 -25.22 3.16 -3.14
C THR A 278 -24.38 2.59 -4.28
N THR A 279 -24.20 1.27 -4.29
CA THR A 279 -23.47 0.56 -5.35
C THR A 279 -23.96 -0.87 -5.48
N GLU A 280 -23.91 -1.40 -6.69
CA GLU A 280 -24.16 -2.82 -6.98
C GLU A 280 -22.87 -3.64 -7.03
N PHE A 281 -21.71 -2.97 -7.06
CA PHE A 281 -20.40 -3.60 -7.31
C PHE A 281 -19.79 -4.33 -6.10
N GLY A 282 -20.47 -4.32 -4.95
CA GLY A 282 -19.92 -4.91 -3.73
C GLY A 282 -19.71 -6.43 -3.79
N SER A 283 -20.60 -7.15 -4.46
CA SER A 283 -20.56 -8.61 -4.52
C SER A 283 -19.26 -9.18 -5.12
N TYR A 284 -18.55 -8.40 -5.94
CA TYR A 284 -17.30 -8.82 -6.59
C TYR A 284 -16.04 -8.59 -5.75
N ILE A 285 -16.16 -8.01 -4.55
CA ILE A 285 -14.99 -7.67 -3.72
C ILE A 285 -14.56 -8.84 -2.85
N VAL A 286 -15.52 -9.61 -2.35
CA VAL A 286 -15.29 -10.80 -1.53
C VAL A 286 -15.95 -12.00 -2.21
N PRO A 287 -15.18 -12.90 -2.82
CA PRO A 287 -15.73 -14.07 -3.50
C PRO A 287 -16.54 -14.99 -2.56
N GLU A 288 -17.62 -15.58 -3.07
CA GLU A 288 -18.45 -16.50 -2.25
C GLU A 288 -17.68 -17.71 -1.74
N ASN A 289 -16.72 -18.25 -2.51
CA ASN A 289 -15.90 -19.38 -2.09
C ASN A 289 -15.01 -19.04 -0.88
N PHE A 290 -14.57 -17.77 -0.75
CA PHE A 290 -13.92 -17.28 0.46
C PHE A 290 -14.88 -17.32 1.64
N LEU A 291 -16.10 -16.81 1.45
CA LEU A 291 -17.11 -16.83 2.50
C LEU A 291 -17.46 -18.26 2.89
N ARG A 292 -17.66 -19.22 1.99
CA ARG A 292 -18.05 -20.60 2.38
C ARG A 292 -17.08 -21.29 3.37
N HIS A 293 -15.85 -20.81 3.52
CA HIS A 293 -14.88 -21.34 4.49
C HIS A 293 -15.16 -21.00 5.96
N PHE A 294 -15.78 -19.84 6.25
CA PHE A 294 -16.06 -19.44 7.64
C PHE A 294 -17.53 -19.71 8.01
N PRO A 295 -17.82 -20.14 9.23
CA PRO A 295 -19.19 -20.19 9.74
C PRO A 295 -19.78 -18.78 9.88
N PHE A 296 -21.11 -18.72 10.00
CA PHE A 296 -21.83 -17.50 10.37
C PHE A 296 -21.54 -17.10 11.81
#